data_AF-A0A957T121-F1
#
_entry.id   AF-A0A957T121-F1
#
_cell.length_a   1.000
_cell.length_b   1.000
_cell.length_c   1.000
_cell.angle_alpha   90.00
_cell.angle_beta   90.00
_cell.angle_gamma   90.00
#
_symmetry.space_group_name_H-M   'P 1'
#
loop_
_entity.id
_entity.type
_entity.pdbx_description
1 polymer ?
#
loop_
_entity_poly.entity_id
_entity_poly.type
_entity_poly.pdbx_seq_one_letter_code
_entity_poly.pdbx_strand_id
1 'polypeptide(L)'
;MKPLLSTLFRFQTRNATPVSTVTVVSGLPRSGTSMMMKMLAAGGMAIITDNQRGADSDNPDGYYEFERVKQLSQGDYAWLTDAEGKAVKIISALLQHLPPDHHYQVIFMHRHMAEILASQKKMLANRGEAANQVSDAELAALFENHKQKVQGWLGSQPNVTVLDVDYNQLVTTPEEQLKRLIEFVNHDLELACMMRVIDPALYRNRTVQPATVI
;
A
#
# COMPACT_ATOMS: atom_id res chain seq x y z
N MET A 1 -26.43 -31.06 -52.94
CA MET A 1 -26.02 -29.71 -52.53
C MET A 1 -25.19 -29.79 -51.24
N LYS A 2 -23.88 -29.49 -51.31
CA LYS A 2 -23.12 -28.90 -50.18
C LYS A 2 -23.51 -27.40 -50.06
N PRO A 3 -23.09 -26.61 -49.04
CA PRO A 3 -22.33 -26.88 -47.79
C PRO A 3 -23.03 -26.27 -46.54
N LEU A 4 -22.56 -26.44 -45.29
CA LEU A 4 -21.79 -25.43 -44.52
C LEU A 4 -21.45 -26.09 -43.15
N LEU A 5 -20.21 -26.41 -42.78
CA LEU A 5 -19.20 -25.52 -42.18
C LEU A 5 -19.76 -24.48 -41.18
N SER A 6 -19.74 -24.85 -39.89
CA SER A 6 -19.42 -23.90 -38.81
C SER A 6 -18.51 -24.58 -37.80
N THR A 7 -17.25 -24.70 -38.20
CA THR A 7 -16.10 -24.70 -37.29
C THR A 7 -16.09 -23.37 -36.51
N LEU A 8 -15.52 -23.39 -35.30
CA LEU A 8 -15.09 -22.22 -34.47
C LEU A 8 -16.29 -21.52 -33.79
N PHE A 9 -16.43 -21.47 -32.47
CA PHE A 9 -15.44 -21.06 -31.47
C PHE A 9 -15.62 -21.88 -30.18
N ARG A 10 -14.69 -22.79 -29.86
CA ARG A 10 -14.33 -22.96 -28.45
C ARG A 10 -13.53 -21.72 -28.12
N PHE A 11 -14.09 -20.82 -27.31
CA PHE A 11 -13.26 -19.88 -26.56
C PHE A 11 -12.31 -20.73 -25.72
N GLN A 12 -11.12 -20.99 -26.26
CA GLN A 12 -9.96 -21.24 -25.43
C GLN A 12 -9.79 -19.94 -24.65
N THR A 13 -10.32 -19.92 -23.43
CA THR A 13 -9.79 -19.05 -22.39
C THR A 13 -8.29 -19.33 -22.40
N ARG A 14 -7.52 -18.37 -22.92
CA ARG A 14 -6.08 -18.41 -22.78
C ARG A 14 -5.85 -18.46 -21.28
N ASN A 15 -5.51 -19.63 -20.76
CA ASN A 15 -4.86 -19.74 -19.45
C ASN A 15 -3.50 -19.08 -19.64
N ALA A 16 -3.48 -17.74 -19.65
CA ALA A 16 -2.27 -17.00 -19.42
C ALA A 16 -1.84 -17.41 -18.01
N THR A 17 -0.66 -18.01 -17.90
CA THR A 17 0.00 -18.17 -16.61
C THR A 17 0.00 -16.78 -15.96
N PRO A 18 -0.54 -16.63 -14.74
CA PRO A 18 -0.52 -15.33 -14.07
C PRO A 18 0.91 -14.80 -14.09
N VAL A 19 1.10 -13.58 -14.58
CA VAL A 19 2.39 -12.91 -14.46
C VAL A 19 2.63 -12.76 -12.96
N SER A 20 3.70 -13.35 -12.46
CA SER A 20 4.06 -13.24 -11.05
C SER A 20 4.41 -11.78 -10.76
N THR A 21 3.68 -11.15 -9.85
CA THR A 21 3.83 -9.73 -9.51
C THR A 21 4.45 -9.60 -8.12
N VAL A 22 5.19 -8.51 -7.91
CA VAL A 22 5.55 -8.06 -6.56
C VAL A 22 4.45 -7.13 -6.08
N THR A 23 3.78 -7.48 -4.98
CA THR A 23 2.80 -6.58 -4.36
C THR A 23 3.53 -5.58 -3.47
N VAL A 24 3.36 -4.30 -3.75
CA VAL A 24 4.04 -3.23 -3.02
C VAL A 24 3.00 -2.43 -2.24
N VAL A 25 3.12 -2.40 -0.91
CA VAL A 25 2.33 -1.49 -0.08
C VAL A 25 3.13 -0.20 0.11
N SER A 26 2.55 0.91 -0.34
CA SER A 26 3.20 2.23 -0.28
C SER A 26 2.23 3.33 0.13
N GLY A 27 2.77 4.53 0.33
CA GLY A 27 2.03 5.72 0.73
C GLY A 27 2.93 6.77 1.36
N LEU A 28 2.32 7.88 1.77
CA LEU A 28 2.99 8.85 2.63
C LEU A 28 3.28 8.26 4.01
N PRO A 29 4.26 8.79 4.76
CA PRO A 29 4.40 8.46 6.17
C PRO A 29 3.06 8.60 6.90
N ARG A 30 2.77 7.67 7.81
CA ARG A 30 1.55 7.67 8.65
C ARG A 30 0.22 7.46 7.89
N SER A 31 0.24 7.04 6.61
CA SER A 31 -0.98 6.75 5.83
C SER A 31 -1.62 5.38 6.09
N GLY A 32 -1.06 4.56 6.99
CA GLY A 32 -1.62 3.25 7.35
C GLY A 32 -1.03 2.05 6.60
N THR A 33 0.15 2.20 5.98
CA THR A 33 0.84 1.10 5.26
C THR A 33 1.13 -0.12 6.14
N SER A 34 1.48 0.06 7.42
CA SER A 34 1.67 -1.08 8.34
C SER A 34 0.37 -1.84 8.63
N MET A 35 -0.77 -1.14 8.73
CA MET A 35 -2.08 -1.78 8.87
C MET A 35 -2.42 -2.61 7.62
N MET A 36 -2.13 -2.06 6.43
CA MET A 36 -2.34 -2.78 5.18
C MET A 36 -1.44 -4.02 5.06
N MET A 37 -0.16 -3.94 5.43
CA MET A 37 0.73 -5.11 5.48
C MET A 37 0.18 -6.19 6.42
N LYS A 38 -0.31 -5.81 7.60
CA LYS A 38 -0.93 -6.74 8.55
C LYS A 38 -2.20 -7.37 7.99
N MET A 39 -3.04 -6.61 7.29
CA MET A 39 -4.24 -7.13 6.61
C MET A 39 -3.86 -8.18 5.58
N LEU A 40 -2.92 -7.90 4.67
CA LEU A 40 -2.47 -8.86 3.66
C LEU A 40 -1.93 -10.14 4.32
N ALA A 41 -1.11 -10.01 5.35
CA ALA A 41 -0.58 -11.16 6.10
C ALA A 41 -1.69 -11.99 6.76
N ALA A 42 -2.65 -11.33 7.42
CA ALA A 42 -3.80 -11.99 8.04
C ALA A 42 -4.70 -12.68 7.00
N GLY A 43 -4.81 -12.10 5.81
CA GLY A 43 -5.51 -12.69 4.67
C GLY A 43 -4.81 -13.91 4.07
N GLY A 44 -3.57 -14.20 4.46
CA GLY A 44 -2.79 -15.36 3.99
C GLY A 44 -1.72 -15.02 2.96
N MET A 45 -1.48 -13.74 2.64
CA MET A 45 -0.40 -13.35 1.75
C MET A 45 0.96 -13.51 2.43
N ALA A 46 1.92 -14.10 1.73
CA ALA A 46 3.31 -14.07 2.18
C ALA A 46 3.84 -12.64 2.14
N ILE A 47 4.55 -12.23 3.19
CA ILE A 47 5.11 -10.87 3.32
C ILE A 47 6.62 -10.90 3.43
N ILE A 48 7.27 -9.85 2.94
CA ILE A 48 8.70 -9.61 3.07
C ILE A 48 8.92 -8.60 4.19
N THR A 49 9.59 -9.07 5.24
CA THR A 49 10.02 -8.26 6.37
C THR A 49 11.24 -8.89 7.01
N ASP A 50 12.14 -8.09 7.56
CA ASP A 50 13.28 -8.57 8.33
C ASP A 50 12.98 -8.71 9.84
N ASN A 51 11.78 -8.29 10.27
CA ASN A 51 11.34 -8.26 11.66
C ASN A 51 12.29 -7.51 12.62
N GLN A 52 13.16 -6.62 12.11
CA GLN A 52 14.13 -5.90 12.94
C GLN A 52 13.45 -4.83 13.79
N ARG A 53 12.45 -4.16 13.22
CA ARG A 53 11.68 -3.14 13.93
C ARG A 53 10.40 -3.72 14.51
N GLY A 54 10.44 -3.95 15.82
CA GLY A 54 9.31 -4.43 16.60
C GLY A 54 8.21 -3.39 16.83
N ALA A 55 7.17 -3.83 17.53
CA ALA A 55 6.06 -2.99 17.99
C ALA A 55 6.52 -1.88 18.95
N ASP A 56 5.82 -0.75 18.93
CA ASP A 56 5.97 0.35 19.89
C ASP A 56 4.62 0.98 20.23
N SER A 57 4.60 2.03 21.05
CA SER A 57 3.37 2.73 21.45
C SER A 57 2.63 3.41 20.29
N ASP A 58 3.33 3.72 19.20
CA ASP A 58 2.75 4.35 18.00
C ASP A 58 2.21 3.33 17.00
N ASN A 59 2.72 2.09 17.05
CA ASN A 59 2.28 0.97 16.26
C ASN A 59 2.49 -0.35 17.04
N PRO A 60 1.49 -0.77 17.84
CA PRO A 60 1.61 -1.94 18.70
C PRO A 60 1.67 -3.26 17.93
N ASP A 61 1.41 -3.21 16.62
CA ASP A 61 1.39 -4.36 15.73
C ASP A 61 2.68 -4.53 14.91
N GLY A 62 3.68 -3.67 15.14
CA GLY A 62 4.95 -3.70 14.41
C GLY A 62 4.88 -3.10 13.01
N TYR A 63 6.04 -2.84 12.42
CA TYR A 63 6.14 -1.97 11.23
C TYR A 63 6.22 -2.72 9.90
N TYR A 64 6.51 -4.03 9.90
CA TYR A 64 6.69 -4.84 8.70
C TYR A 64 7.74 -4.23 7.75
N GLU A 65 8.86 -3.79 8.32
CA GLU A 65 9.96 -3.19 7.57
C GLU A 65 10.85 -4.26 6.95
N PHE A 66 11.44 -3.88 5.83
CA PHE A 66 12.49 -4.64 5.16
C PHE A 66 13.59 -3.64 4.81
N GLU A 67 14.59 -3.51 5.66
CA GLU A 67 15.62 -2.46 5.59
C GLU A 67 16.35 -2.43 4.25
N ARG A 68 16.48 -3.60 3.60
CA ARG A 68 17.12 -3.74 2.29
C ARG A 68 16.45 -2.89 1.20
N VAL A 69 15.17 -2.52 1.33
CA VAL A 69 14.52 -1.61 0.36
C VAL A 69 15.22 -0.25 0.28
N LYS A 70 15.92 0.18 1.34
CA LYS A 70 16.70 1.44 1.34
C LYS A 70 17.88 1.39 0.37
N GLN A 71 18.30 0.20 -0.06
CA GLN A 71 19.39 -0.02 -1.01
C GLN A 71 18.91 -0.02 -2.47
N LEU A 72 17.59 0.14 -2.73
CA LEU A 72 17.05 0.28 -4.10
C LEU A 72 17.70 1.44 -4.85
N SER A 73 17.92 2.59 -4.18
CA SER A 73 18.58 3.75 -4.80
C SER A 73 20.05 3.50 -5.16
N GLN A 74 20.64 2.44 -4.61
CA GLN A 74 22.01 2.00 -4.89
C GLN A 74 22.07 0.82 -5.87
N GLY A 75 20.93 0.38 -6.40
CA GLY A 75 20.85 -0.69 -7.38
C GLY A 75 20.74 -2.11 -6.79
N ASP A 76 20.46 -2.27 -5.50
CA ASP A 76 20.26 -3.60 -4.91
C ASP A 76 18.86 -4.15 -5.20
N TYR A 77 18.77 -4.91 -6.28
CA TYR A 77 17.53 -5.51 -6.78
C TYR A 77 17.47 -7.03 -6.59
N ALA A 78 18.53 -7.65 -6.09
CA ALA A 78 18.69 -9.11 -6.11
C ALA A 78 17.63 -9.88 -5.29
N TRP A 79 16.88 -9.19 -4.42
CA TRP A 79 15.78 -9.76 -3.64
C TRP A 79 14.42 -9.72 -4.34
N LEU A 80 14.27 -8.96 -5.44
CA LEU A 80 12.98 -8.77 -6.10
C LEU A 80 12.48 -10.04 -6.80
N THR A 81 13.36 -10.88 -7.33
CA THR A 81 12.98 -12.20 -7.84
C THR A 81 12.34 -13.06 -6.76
N ASP A 82 12.89 -13.06 -5.54
CA ASP A 82 12.33 -13.79 -4.41
C ASP A 82 11.07 -13.11 -3.84
N ALA A 83 10.75 -11.89 -4.29
CA ALA A 83 9.61 -11.11 -3.84
C ALA A 83 8.33 -11.37 -4.65
N GLU A 84 8.44 -12.04 -5.79
CA GLU A 84 7.29 -12.34 -6.63
C GLU A 84 6.26 -13.22 -5.89
N GLY A 85 4.99 -12.84 -5.99
CA GLY A 85 3.88 -13.46 -5.24
C GLY A 85 3.81 -13.06 -3.76
N LYS A 86 4.66 -12.12 -3.30
CA LYS A 86 4.71 -11.64 -1.91
C LYS A 86 4.42 -10.15 -1.83
N ALA A 87 4.02 -9.70 -0.64
CA ALA A 87 3.87 -8.29 -0.33
C ALA A 87 5.11 -7.72 0.35
N VAL A 88 5.55 -6.53 -0.05
CA VAL A 88 6.65 -5.79 0.58
C VAL A 88 6.23 -4.33 0.82
N LYS A 89 6.64 -3.79 1.97
CA LYS A 89 6.42 -2.37 2.28
C LYS A 89 7.57 -1.54 1.70
N ILE A 90 7.26 -0.61 0.80
CA ILE A 90 8.24 0.33 0.24
C ILE A 90 7.71 1.74 0.44
N ILE A 91 8.48 2.62 1.07
CA ILE A 91 8.08 4.02 1.24
C ILE A 91 7.96 4.72 -0.12
N SER A 92 7.03 5.66 -0.26
CA SER A 92 6.75 6.33 -1.54
C SER A 92 7.97 6.99 -2.18
N ALA A 93 8.93 7.47 -1.37
CA ALA A 93 10.18 8.07 -1.86
C ALA A 93 11.11 7.09 -2.59
N LEU A 94 10.94 5.79 -2.39
CA LEU A 94 11.79 4.76 -3.01
C LEU A 94 11.16 4.09 -4.22
N LEU A 95 9.87 4.35 -4.52
CA LEU A 95 9.17 3.69 -5.63
C LEU A 95 9.83 3.97 -6.98
N GLN A 96 10.33 5.19 -7.20
CA GLN A 96 11.00 5.57 -8.45
C GLN A 96 12.31 4.80 -8.73
N HIS A 97 12.81 4.05 -7.74
CA HIS A 97 14.01 3.21 -7.87
C HIS A 97 13.67 1.74 -8.16
N LEU A 98 12.39 1.38 -8.32
CA LEU A 98 12.01 0.04 -8.75
C LEU A 98 12.47 -0.21 -10.18
N PRO A 99 13.18 -1.33 -10.46
CA PRO A 99 13.64 -1.63 -11.80
C PRO A 99 12.49 -2.11 -12.71
N PRO A 100 12.58 -1.90 -14.03
CA PRO A 100 11.47 -2.13 -14.97
C PRO A 100 11.27 -3.60 -15.40
N ASP A 101 12.15 -4.50 -14.97
CA ASP A 101 12.19 -5.91 -15.33
C ASP A 101 11.24 -6.81 -14.51
N HIS A 102 10.58 -6.25 -13.49
CA HIS A 102 9.51 -6.90 -12.74
C HIS A 102 8.17 -6.20 -12.93
N HIS A 103 7.08 -6.91 -12.67
CA HIS A 103 5.73 -6.36 -12.65
C HIS A 103 5.30 -6.08 -11.22
N TYR A 104 4.73 -4.89 -10.99
CA TYR A 104 4.33 -4.44 -9.66
C TYR A 104 2.84 -4.17 -9.58
N GLN A 105 2.24 -4.62 -8.48
CA GLN A 105 0.92 -4.20 -8.03
C GLN A 105 1.10 -3.32 -6.81
N VAL A 106 0.97 -2.01 -6.99
CA VAL A 106 1.17 -1.02 -5.93
C VAL A 106 -0.16 -0.72 -5.27
N ILE A 107 -0.29 -1.07 -3.99
CA ILE A 107 -1.37 -0.60 -3.12
C ILE A 107 -0.90 0.72 -2.52
N PHE A 108 -1.44 1.83 -3.01
CA PHE A 108 -1.07 3.17 -2.57
C PHE A 108 -2.07 3.70 -1.53
N MET A 109 -1.62 3.78 -0.28
CA MET A 109 -2.41 4.20 0.87
C MET A 109 -2.51 5.73 0.95
N HIS A 110 -3.74 6.24 0.90
CA HIS A 110 -4.09 7.63 1.16
C HIS A 110 -4.67 7.79 2.56
N ARG A 111 -4.48 8.96 3.15
CA ARG A 111 -5.12 9.37 4.39
C ARG A 111 -5.27 10.88 4.38
N HIS A 112 -6.31 11.41 5.01
CA HIS A 112 -6.47 12.84 5.19
C HIS A 112 -5.19 13.50 5.74
N MET A 113 -4.70 14.54 5.05
CA MET A 113 -3.43 15.19 5.37
C MET A 113 -3.39 15.68 6.83
N ALA A 114 -4.49 16.25 7.32
CA ALA A 114 -4.58 16.72 8.69
C ALA A 114 -4.37 15.59 9.72
N GLU A 115 -4.83 14.38 9.44
CA GLU A 115 -4.59 13.21 10.31
C GLU A 115 -3.17 12.67 10.20
N ILE A 116 -2.56 12.72 9.00
CA ILE A 116 -1.14 12.40 8.80
C ILE A 116 -0.28 13.31 9.68
N LEU A 117 -0.50 14.63 9.62
CA LEU A 117 0.25 15.62 10.41
C LEU A 117 0.03 15.44 11.91
N ALA A 118 -1.21 15.22 12.35
CA ALA A 118 -1.52 14.94 13.75
C ALA A 118 -0.82 13.66 14.24
N SER A 119 -0.82 12.59 13.43
CA SER A 119 -0.11 11.35 13.77
C SER A 119 1.41 11.55 13.80
N GLN A 120 1.97 12.33 12.87
CA GLN A 120 3.40 12.64 12.80
C GLN A 120 3.87 13.39 14.05
N LYS A 121 3.13 14.43 14.47
CA LYS A 121 3.44 15.19 15.70
C LYS A 121 3.46 14.31 16.94
N LYS A 122 2.45 13.45 17.08
CA LYS A 122 2.35 12.54 18.22
C LYS A 122 3.53 11.56 18.26
N MET A 123 3.89 10.99 17.13
CA MET A 123 5.03 10.08 17.01
C MET A 123 6.36 10.77 17.38
N LEU A 124 6.58 12.01 16.91
CA LEU A 124 7.78 12.78 17.27
C LEU A 124 7.83 13.10 18.77
N ALA A 125 6.70 13.52 19.34
CA ALA A 125 6.58 13.78 20.77
C ALA A 125 6.90 12.54 21.62
N ASN A 126 6.41 11.36 21.21
CA ASN A 126 6.71 10.09 21.89
C ASN A 126 8.19 9.71 21.84
N ARG A 127 8.95 10.21 20.86
CA ARG A 127 10.40 10.01 20.73
C ARG A 127 11.24 11.07 21.43
N GLY A 128 10.62 12.08 22.03
CA GLY A 128 11.32 13.25 22.56
C GLY A 128 11.95 14.11 21.45
N GLU A 129 11.52 13.95 20.20
CA GLU A 129 11.99 14.75 19.07
C GLU A 129 11.13 16.02 18.93
N ALA A 130 11.78 17.16 18.67
CA ALA A 130 11.08 18.42 18.51
C ALA A 130 10.32 18.45 17.16
N ALA A 131 9.01 18.67 17.19
CA ALA A 131 8.18 18.83 16.00
C ALA A 131 8.37 20.18 15.27
N ASN A 132 9.39 20.96 15.64
CA ASN A 132 9.36 22.42 15.53
C ASN A 132 10.16 23.02 14.37
N GLN A 133 10.60 22.24 13.38
CA GLN A 133 11.41 22.77 12.28
C GLN A 133 10.59 23.25 11.07
N VAL A 134 9.36 22.78 10.90
CA VAL A 134 8.52 23.05 9.72
C VAL A 134 7.07 23.28 10.16
N SER A 135 6.39 24.25 9.57
CA SER A 135 4.96 24.50 9.86
C SER A 135 4.06 23.40 9.28
N ASP A 136 2.86 23.19 9.85
CA ASP A 136 1.90 22.21 9.31
C ASP A 136 1.53 22.49 7.86
N ALA A 137 1.37 23.76 7.50
CA ALA A 137 1.04 24.16 6.14
C ALA A 137 2.17 23.85 5.16
N GLU A 138 3.42 24.11 5.56
CA GLU A 138 4.59 23.80 4.75
C GLU A 138 4.81 22.29 4.62
N LEU A 139 4.66 21.53 5.71
CA LEU A 139 4.78 20.08 5.69
C LEU A 139 3.66 19.43 4.85
N ALA A 140 2.43 19.94 4.94
CA ALA A 140 1.32 19.51 4.08
C ALA A 140 1.66 19.72 2.59
N ALA A 141 2.16 20.91 2.24
CA ALA A 141 2.53 21.25 0.86
C ALA A 141 3.67 20.34 0.35
N LEU A 142 4.69 20.08 1.18
CA LEU A 142 5.77 19.15 0.84
C LEU A 142 5.25 17.72 0.59
N PHE A 143 4.38 17.21 1.45
CA PHE A 143 3.79 15.89 1.29
C PHE A 143 2.88 15.79 0.07
N GLU A 144 2.06 16.80 -0.21
CA GLU A 144 1.19 16.79 -1.38
C GLU A 144 2.00 16.88 -2.68
N ASN A 145 3.01 17.74 -2.74
CA ASN A 145 3.92 17.84 -3.89
C ASN A 145 4.66 16.51 -4.13
N HIS A 146 5.12 15.86 -3.06
CA HIS A 146 5.76 14.54 -3.14
C HIS A 146 4.79 13.47 -3.67
N LYS A 147 3.59 13.41 -3.09
CA LYS A 147 2.53 12.47 -3.50
C LYS A 147 2.20 12.63 -4.99
N GLN A 148 1.99 13.85 -5.47
CA GLN A 148 1.69 14.12 -6.88
C GLN A 148 2.80 13.64 -7.82
N LYS A 149 4.08 13.90 -7.47
CA LYS A 149 5.22 13.42 -8.26
C LYS A 149 5.27 11.90 -8.33
N VAL A 150 5.08 11.22 -7.19
CA VAL A 150 5.10 9.76 -7.12
C VAL A 150 3.94 9.16 -7.91
N GLN A 151 2.73 9.69 -7.79
CA GLN A 151 1.57 9.21 -8.55
C GLN A 151 1.74 9.45 -10.06
N GLY A 152 2.30 10.59 -10.46
CA GLY A 152 2.65 10.85 -11.86
C GLY A 152 3.67 9.86 -12.41
N TRP A 153 4.71 9.56 -11.63
CA TRP A 153 5.70 8.55 -12.00
C TRP A 153 5.05 7.16 -12.14
N LEU A 154 4.28 6.72 -11.14
CA LEU A 154 3.59 5.42 -11.14
C LEU A 154 2.70 5.26 -12.38
N GLY A 155 1.90 6.29 -12.70
CA GLY A 155 1.00 6.26 -13.86
C GLY A 155 1.70 6.26 -15.22
N SER A 156 3.00 6.56 -15.26
CA SER A 156 3.82 6.50 -16.49
C SER A 156 4.56 5.18 -16.68
N GLN A 157 4.54 4.27 -15.70
CA GLN A 157 5.26 3.00 -15.78
C GLN A 157 4.39 1.90 -16.40
N PRO A 158 4.82 1.24 -17.49
CA PRO A 158 4.03 0.19 -18.15
C PRO A 158 3.98 -1.12 -17.35
N ASN A 159 4.93 -1.33 -16.44
CA ASN A 159 5.08 -2.52 -15.61
C ASN A 159 4.47 -2.34 -14.20
N VAL A 160 3.76 -1.24 -13.95
CA VAL A 160 3.13 -0.94 -12.66
C VAL A 160 1.63 -0.80 -12.82
N THR A 161 0.89 -1.48 -11.96
CA THR A 161 -0.54 -1.26 -11.75
C THR A 161 -0.77 -0.72 -10.35
N VAL A 162 -1.71 0.22 -10.18
CA VAL A 162 -1.93 0.90 -8.91
C VAL A 162 -3.37 0.72 -8.45
N LEU A 163 -3.53 0.40 -7.16
CA LEU A 163 -4.79 0.52 -6.44
C LEU A 163 -4.64 1.60 -5.36
N ASP A 164 -5.38 2.69 -5.51
CA ASP A 164 -5.52 3.68 -4.45
C ASP A 164 -6.49 3.18 -3.38
N VAL A 165 -6.04 3.18 -2.13
CA VAL A 165 -6.83 2.78 -0.96
C VAL A 165 -6.89 3.94 0.03
N ASP A 166 -8.09 4.38 0.36
CA ASP A 166 -8.33 5.42 1.35
C ASP A 166 -8.39 4.80 2.77
N TYR A 167 -7.43 5.15 3.62
CA TYR A 167 -7.38 4.70 5.01
C TYR A 167 -8.65 5.08 5.80
N ASN A 168 -9.17 6.29 5.60
CA ASN A 168 -10.35 6.79 6.30
C ASN A 168 -11.61 6.00 5.90
N GLN A 169 -11.72 5.57 4.65
CA GLN A 169 -12.78 4.64 4.21
C GLN A 169 -12.50 3.21 4.65
N LEU A 170 -11.25 2.74 4.59
CA LEU A 170 -10.87 1.39 4.99
C LEU A 170 -11.22 1.10 6.46
N VAL A 171 -11.13 2.09 7.35
CA VAL A 171 -11.50 1.92 8.76
C VAL A 171 -13.00 2.10 9.05
N THR A 172 -13.77 2.74 8.16
CA THR A 172 -15.20 3.01 8.38
C THR A 172 -16.12 2.09 7.57
N THR A 173 -15.74 1.77 6.34
CA THR A 173 -16.43 0.89 5.37
C THR A 173 -15.45 -0.14 4.79
N PRO A 174 -14.91 -1.05 5.62
CA PRO A 174 -13.83 -1.94 5.21
C PRO A 174 -14.18 -2.96 4.13
N GLU A 175 -15.39 -3.49 4.15
CA GLU A 175 -15.74 -4.67 3.37
C GLU A 175 -15.62 -4.42 1.86
N GLU A 176 -16.13 -3.29 1.37
CA GLU A 176 -16.04 -2.91 -0.04
C GLU A 176 -14.60 -2.64 -0.48
N GLN A 177 -13.83 -1.94 0.37
CA GLN A 177 -12.42 -1.63 0.10
C GLN A 177 -11.57 -2.90 0.03
N LEU A 178 -11.79 -3.83 0.96
CA LEU A 178 -11.06 -5.09 1.00
C LEU A 178 -11.45 -6.02 -0.16
N LYS A 179 -12.73 -6.08 -0.55
CA LYS A 179 -13.16 -6.84 -1.74
C LYS A 179 -12.44 -6.36 -3.01
N ARG A 180 -12.38 -5.04 -3.22
CA ARG A 180 -11.65 -4.43 -4.34
C ARG A 180 -10.14 -4.71 -4.28
N LEU A 181 -9.57 -4.73 -3.07
CA LEU A 181 -8.17 -5.08 -2.88
C LEU A 181 -7.89 -6.54 -3.23
N ILE A 182 -8.74 -7.47 -2.81
CA ILE A 182 -8.60 -8.91 -3.09
C ILE A 182 -8.66 -9.16 -4.61
N GLU A 183 -9.61 -8.53 -5.30
CA GLU A 183 -9.70 -8.60 -6.76
C GLU A 183 -8.44 -8.02 -7.44
N PHE A 184 -7.93 -6.90 -6.94
CA PHE A 184 -6.75 -6.24 -7.49
C PHE A 184 -5.48 -7.09 -7.37
N VAL A 185 -5.21 -7.68 -6.20
CA VAL A 185 -4.00 -8.50 -5.99
C VAL A 185 -4.09 -9.85 -6.68
N ASN A 186 -5.29 -10.29 -7.06
CA ASN A 186 -5.56 -11.58 -7.72
C ASN A 186 -4.91 -12.75 -6.96
N HIS A 187 -5.04 -12.72 -5.63
CA HIS A 187 -4.56 -13.74 -4.72
C HIS A 187 -5.74 -14.20 -3.86
N ASP A 188 -5.79 -15.49 -3.52
CA ASP A 188 -6.76 -16.02 -2.57
C ASP A 188 -6.45 -15.47 -1.17
N LEU A 189 -7.15 -14.40 -0.79
CA LEU A 189 -7.03 -13.78 0.53
C LEU A 189 -8.34 -13.96 1.32
N GLU A 190 -8.21 -14.28 2.60
CA GLU A 190 -9.36 -14.52 3.49
C GLU A 190 -9.89 -13.18 4.04
N LEU A 191 -10.99 -12.69 3.46
CA LEU A 191 -11.60 -11.40 3.80
C LEU A 191 -11.90 -11.27 5.30
N ALA A 192 -12.43 -12.32 5.96
CA ALA A 192 -12.81 -12.20 7.36
C ALA A 192 -11.59 -12.03 8.27
N CYS A 193 -10.47 -12.69 7.99
CA CYS A 193 -9.20 -12.49 8.68
C CYS A 193 -8.63 -11.08 8.45
N MET A 194 -8.70 -10.55 7.23
CA MET A 194 -8.29 -9.17 6.95
C MET A 194 -9.12 -8.15 7.75
N MET A 195 -10.44 -8.34 7.83
CA MET A 195 -11.34 -7.44 8.57
C MET A 195 -11.03 -7.41 10.07
N ARG A 196 -10.61 -8.54 10.68
CA ARG A 196 -10.24 -8.62 12.11
C ARG A 196 -9.02 -7.78 12.48
N VAL A 197 -8.23 -7.32 11.50
CA VAL A 197 -7.08 -6.44 11.76
C VAL A 197 -7.50 -5.03 12.15
N ILE A 198 -8.71 -4.60 11.77
CA ILE A 198 -9.20 -3.26 12.08
C ILE A 198 -9.54 -3.21 13.56
N ASP A 199 -8.66 -2.56 14.31
CA ASP A 199 -8.94 -2.18 15.69
C ASP A 199 -9.45 -0.72 15.71
N PRO A 200 -10.74 -0.49 16.02
CA PRO A 200 -11.28 0.85 16.17
C PRO A 200 -10.52 1.69 17.19
N ALA A 201 -9.92 1.03 18.19
CA ALA A 201 -9.10 1.69 19.19
C ALA A 201 -7.80 2.23 18.57
N LEU A 202 -7.26 1.69 17.47
CA LEU A 202 -6.05 2.21 16.81
C LEU A 202 -6.34 3.33 15.80
N TYR A 203 -7.61 3.53 15.41
CA TYR A 203 -8.02 4.69 14.60
C TYR A 203 -8.10 5.97 15.46
N ARG A 204 -6.93 6.44 15.91
CA ARG A 204 -6.70 7.63 16.75
C ARG A 204 -6.15 8.79 15.89
N ASN A 205 -6.16 10.01 16.45
CA ASN A 205 -5.75 11.26 15.78
C ASN A 205 -6.67 11.69 14.63
N ARG A 206 -7.98 11.55 14.83
CA ARG A 206 -8.99 12.02 13.88
C ARG A 206 -9.10 13.54 13.97
N THR A 207 -9.21 14.21 12.84
CA THR A 207 -9.76 15.57 12.81
C THR A 207 -11.25 15.46 12.59
N VAL A 208 -12.06 16.05 13.47
CA VAL A 208 -13.50 16.24 13.19
C VAL A 208 -13.57 17.08 11.92
N GLN A 209 -14.04 16.51 10.81
CA GLN A 209 -14.42 17.34 9.66
C GLN A 209 -15.48 18.31 10.19
N PRO A 210 -15.33 19.63 10.01
CA PRO A 210 -16.45 20.52 10.27
C PRO A 210 -17.61 20.03 9.42
N ALA A 211 -18.78 19.84 10.03
CA ALA A 211 -19.98 19.47 9.31
C ALA A 211 -20.14 20.46 8.15
N THR A 212 -20.21 19.94 6.92
CA THR A 212 -20.55 20.74 5.75
C THR A 212 -21.92 21.36 6.04
N VAL A 213 -21.92 22.65 6.38
CA VAL A 213 -23.16 23.43 6.39
C VAL A 213 -23.53 23.58 4.93
N ILE A 214 -24.57 22.86 4.52
CA ILE A 214 -25.21 22.97 3.21
C ILE A 214 -25.94 24.31 3.14
#